data_AF-A0A528L9M1-F1
#
_entry.id   AF-A0A528L9M1-F1
#
_cell.length_a   1.000
_cell.length_b   1.000
_cell.length_c   1.000
_cell.angle_alpha   90.00
_cell.angle_beta   90.00
_cell.angle_gamma   90.00
#
_symmetry.space_group_name_H-M   'P 1'
#
loop_
_entity.id
_entity.type
_entity.pdbx_description
1 polymer ?
#
loop_
_entity_poly.entity_id
_entity_poly.type
_entity_poly.pdbx_seq_one_letter_code
_entity_poly.pdbx_strand_id
1 'polypeptide(L)'
;AEIATQAERLAPMVANALGEAFVVETVECRSQVGSGALPLETIPSAGLVVRVKSGGGKSLGALAAALRGLRVPVIGRIEGRALVFDLRCLEDEAGFCANLAGFDPGGADALV
;
A
#
# COMPACT_ATOMS: atom_id res chain seq x y z
N ALA A 1 -12.17 13.75 -4.59
CA ALA A 1 -11.52 14.51 -3.52
C ALA A 1 -11.42 13.69 -2.24
N GLU A 2 -12.48 13.02 -1.77
CA GLU A 2 -12.47 12.24 -0.52
C GLU A 2 -11.35 11.17 -0.42
N ILE A 3 -11.15 10.36 -1.47
CA ILE A 3 -10.12 9.29 -1.46
C ILE A 3 -8.71 9.89 -1.32
N ALA A 4 -8.46 11.08 -1.88
CA ALA A 4 -7.17 11.75 -1.73
C ALA A 4 -6.94 12.21 -0.29
N THR A 5 -7.96 12.79 0.34
CA THR A 5 -7.89 13.17 1.76
C THR A 5 -7.73 11.94 2.67
N GLN A 6 -8.36 10.80 2.33
CA GLN A 6 -8.12 9.53 3.02
C GLN A 6 -6.65 9.08 2.87
N ALA A 7 -6.08 9.19 1.68
CA ALA A 7 -4.67 8.87 1.43
C ALA A 7 -3.73 9.74 2.29
N GLU A 8 -4.00 11.04 2.37
CA GLU A 8 -3.20 11.99 3.17
C GLU A 8 -3.24 11.65 4.66
N ARG A 9 -4.40 11.25 5.20
CA ARG A 9 -4.54 10.81 6.60
C ARG A 9 -3.81 9.51 6.88
N LEU A 10 -3.89 8.55 5.96
CA LEU A 10 -3.31 7.22 6.13
C LEU A 10 -1.79 7.18 5.90
N ALA A 11 -1.25 8.04 5.03
CA ALA A 11 0.16 8.05 4.69
C ALA A 11 1.10 8.06 5.92
N PRO A 12 0.96 8.97 6.91
CA PRO A 12 1.82 8.97 8.09
C PRO A 12 1.61 7.74 8.99
N MET A 13 0.39 7.18 9.04
CA MET A 13 0.10 5.99 9.85
C MET A 13 0.76 4.75 9.28
N VAL A 14 0.68 4.57 7.95
CA VAL A 14 1.35 3.47 7.25
C VAL A 14 2.87 3.64 7.30
N ALA A 15 3.38 4.86 7.15
CA ALA A 15 4.82 5.13 7.30
C ALA A 15 5.35 4.71 8.68
N ASN A 16 4.59 4.98 9.74
CA ASN A 16 4.95 4.58 11.09
C ASN A 16 4.95 3.04 11.24
N ALA A 17 3.91 2.36 10.74
CA ALA A 17 3.78 0.91 10.83
C ALA A 17 4.87 0.16 10.04
N LEU A 18 5.31 0.71 8.90
CA LEU A 18 6.37 0.11 8.08
C LEU A 18 7.78 0.43 8.60
N GLY A 19 7.93 1.48 9.39
CA GLY A 19 9.21 1.91 9.93
C GLY A 19 10.13 2.58 8.90
N GLU A 20 11.33 2.94 9.37
CA GLU A 20 12.21 3.89 8.67
C GLU A 20 12.79 3.39 7.35
N ALA A 21 12.79 2.07 7.13
CA ALA A 21 13.31 1.44 5.92
C ALA A 21 12.47 1.76 4.67
N PHE A 22 11.22 2.19 4.87
CA PHE A 22 10.28 2.48 3.79
C PHE A 22 9.95 3.98 3.72
N VAL A 23 9.59 4.42 2.52
CA VAL A 23 9.00 5.73 2.24
C VAL A 23 7.58 5.48 1.78
N VAL A 24 6.64 6.19 2.38
CA VAL A 24 5.23 6.15 2.01
C VAL A 24 4.82 7.53 1.54
N GLU A 25 4.26 7.61 0.34
CA GLU A 25 3.78 8.86 -0.27
C GLU A 25 2.37 8.64 -0.82
N THR A 26 1.58 9.71 -0.91
CA THR A 26 0.30 9.68 -1.61
C THR A 26 0.52 9.69 -3.12
N VAL A 27 -0.29 8.97 -3.88
CA VAL A 27 -0.21 8.94 -5.34
C VAL A 27 -1.59 9.00 -5.97
N GLU A 28 -1.72 9.71 -7.08
CA GLU A 28 -2.93 9.62 -7.91
C GLU A 28 -3.03 8.23 -8.54
N CYS A 29 -4.22 7.64 -8.45
CA CYS A 29 -4.49 6.31 -9.00
C CYS A 29 -5.60 6.38 -10.05
N ARG A 30 -5.67 5.34 -10.89
CA ARG A 30 -6.78 5.12 -11.81
C ARG A 30 -7.27 3.71 -11.59
N SER A 31 -8.51 3.57 -11.14
CA SER A 31 -9.12 2.26 -10.89
C SER A 31 -9.97 1.87 -12.11
N GLN A 32 -9.91 0.60 -12.50
CA GLN A 32 -10.74 0.08 -13.58
C GLN A 32 -12.14 -0.28 -13.07
N VAL A 33 -13.15 0.00 -13.89
CA VAL A 33 -14.51 -0.50 -13.68
C VAL A 33 -14.67 -1.85 -14.38
N GLY A 34 -14.99 -2.90 -13.61
CA GLY A 34 -15.27 -4.25 -14.15
C GLY A 34 -14.01 -5.10 -14.37
N SER A 35 -14.14 -6.42 -14.17
CA SER A 35 -13.06 -7.40 -14.26
C SER A 35 -12.91 -8.06 -15.65
N GLY A 36 -13.59 -7.55 -16.68
CA GLY A 36 -13.73 -8.17 -18.01
C GLY A 36 -12.82 -7.60 -19.10
N ALA A 37 -12.54 -8.43 -20.12
CA ALA A 37 -11.50 -8.32 -21.17
C ALA A 37 -11.61 -7.16 -22.20
N LEU A 38 -12.17 -6.01 -21.85
CA LEU A 38 -12.14 -4.78 -22.64
C LEU A 38 -11.74 -3.63 -21.71
N PRO A 39 -10.92 -2.64 -22.14
CA PRO A 39 -10.52 -1.53 -21.29
C PRO A 39 -11.72 -0.62 -21.04
N LEU A 40 -12.49 -1.00 -20.02
CA LEU A 40 -13.63 -0.28 -19.50
C LEU A 40 -13.11 0.86 -18.63
N GLU A 41 -13.77 1.99 -18.74
CA GLU A 41 -13.44 3.30 -18.18
C GLU A 41 -12.67 3.27 -16.85
N THR A 42 -11.67 4.15 -16.74
CA THR A 42 -10.94 4.33 -15.50
C THR A 42 -11.51 5.49 -14.70
N ILE A 43 -11.73 5.29 -13.41
CA ILE A 43 -12.21 6.32 -12.50
C ILE A 43 -11.02 6.92 -11.73
N PRO A 44 -10.95 8.26 -11.58
CA PRO A 44 -9.93 8.91 -10.76
C PRO A 44 -9.93 8.41 -9.32
N SER A 45 -8.79 7.99 -8.79
CA SER A 45 -8.61 7.49 -7.43
C SER A 45 -7.37 8.10 -6.78
N ALA A 46 -7.12 7.74 -5.53
CA ALA A 46 -5.87 8.04 -4.85
C ALA A 46 -5.42 6.82 -4.05
N GLY A 47 -4.13 6.79 -3.75
CA GLY A 47 -3.49 5.63 -3.14
C GLY A 47 -2.26 5.99 -2.35
N LEU A 48 -1.64 4.94 -1.81
CA LEU A 48 -0.33 5.01 -1.17
C LEU A 48 0.69 4.29 -2.03
N VAL A 49 1.84 4.91 -2.24
CA VAL A 49 3.01 4.28 -2.83
C VAL A 49 4.05 4.04 -1.75
N VAL A 50 4.54 2.80 -1.68
CA VAL A 50 5.57 2.38 -0.74
C VAL A 50 6.84 2.03 -1.50
N ARG A 51 7.94 2.68 -1.14
CA ARG A 51 9.28 2.46 -1.69
C ARG A 51 10.24 2.08 -0.57
N VAL A 52 11.29 1.37 -0.92
CA VAL A 52 12.37 1.03 0.02
C VAL A 52 13.46 2.09 -0.11
N LYS A 53 13.94 2.65 1.02
CA LYS A 53 15.01 3.67 1.02
C LYS A 53 16.36 3.10 0.58
N SER A 54 16.65 1.87 1.01
CA SER A 54 17.89 1.15 0.71
C SER A 54 17.61 -0.36 0.72
N GLY A 55 18.04 -1.07 -0.33
CA GLY A 55 17.68 -2.47 -0.59
C GLY A 55 16.88 -2.64 -1.89
N GLY A 56 17.18 -3.70 -2.65
CA GLY A 56 16.61 -3.95 -3.98
C GLY A 56 15.18 -4.51 -3.96
N GLY A 57 14.60 -4.80 -5.14
CA GLY A 57 13.20 -5.20 -5.31
C GLY A 57 12.74 -6.47 -4.56
N LYS A 58 13.66 -7.29 -4.04
CA LYS A 58 13.37 -8.44 -3.16
C LYS A 58 12.64 -8.00 -1.88
N SER A 59 12.96 -6.81 -1.38
CA SER A 59 12.33 -6.20 -0.21
C SER A 59 10.83 -5.90 -0.39
N LEU A 60 10.41 -5.43 -1.57
CA LEU A 60 9.01 -5.13 -1.85
C LEU A 60 8.15 -6.40 -1.97
N GLY A 61 8.73 -7.47 -2.55
CA GLY A 61 8.07 -8.76 -2.62
C GLY A 61 7.87 -9.36 -1.23
N ALA A 62 8.88 -9.28 -0.37
CA ALA A 62 8.81 -9.72 1.02
C ALA A 62 7.77 -8.90 1.81
N LEU A 63 7.80 -7.56 1.69
CA LEU A 63 6.80 -6.69 2.30
C LEU A 63 5.38 -7.06 1.85
N ALA A 64 5.15 -7.23 0.54
CA ALA A 64 3.85 -7.60 0.01
C ALA A 64 3.39 -8.98 0.51
N ALA A 65 4.31 -9.93 0.69
CA ALA A 65 4.01 -11.24 1.28
C ALA A 65 3.66 -11.13 2.77
N ALA A 66 4.39 -10.32 3.53
CA ALA A 66 4.13 -10.09 4.95
C ALA A 66 2.76 -9.42 5.18
N LEU A 67 2.44 -8.39 4.39
CA LEU A 67 1.12 -7.72 4.43
C LEU A 67 -0.04 -8.65 4.05
N ARG A 68 0.20 -9.61 3.13
CA ARG A 68 -0.77 -10.67 2.82
C ARG A 68 -0.97 -11.66 3.97
N GLY A 69 0.01 -11.81 4.85
CA GLY A 69 -0.04 -12.69 6.01
C GLY A 69 -0.74 -12.10 7.24
N LEU A 70 -1.16 -10.83 7.19
CA LEU A 70 -1.95 -10.20 8.24
C LEU A 70 -3.30 -10.89 8.44
N ARG A 71 -3.91 -10.68 9.61
CA ARG A 71 -5.25 -11.21 9.94
C ARG A 71 -6.28 -10.81 8.89
N VAL A 72 -6.26 -9.55 8.46
CA VAL A 72 -6.95 -9.08 7.27
C VAL A 72 -5.90 -8.83 6.20
N PRO A 73 -5.83 -9.65 5.13
CA PRO A 73 -4.80 -9.49 4.10
C PRO A 73 -4.85 -8.12 3.43
N VAL A 74 -3.72 -7.42 3.40
CA VAL A 74 -3.59 -6.14 2.70
C VAL A 74 -2.92 -6.38 1.34
N ILE A 75 -3.65 -6.11 0.27
CA ILE A 75 -3.22 -6.42 -1.11
C ILE A 75 -2.86 -5.13 -1.84
N GLY A 76 -1.62 -5.05 -2.34
CA GLY A 76 -1.16 -4.00 -3.22
C GLY A 76 -0.57 -4.58 -4.50
N ARG A 77 -0.39 -3.73 -5.52
CA ARG A 77 0.28 -4.09 -6.78
C ARG A 77 1.73 -3.61 -6.76
N ILE A 78 2.65 -4.40 -7.31
CA ILE A 78 4.04 -3.96 -7.49
C ILE A 78 4.18 -3.39 -8.90
N GLU A 79 4.55 -2.12 -9.00
CA GLU A 79 4.72 -1.39 -10.26
C GLU A 79 5.85 -0.36 -10.10
N GLY A 80 6.72 -0.22 -11.11
CA GLY A 80 7.75 0.83 -11.09
C GLY A 80 8.66 0.83 -9.86
N ARG A 81 9.03 -0.37 -9.34
CA ARG A 81 9.79 -0.56 -8.09
C ARG A 81 9.13 0.08 -6.87
N ALA A 82 7.81 0.04 -6.80
CA ALA A 82 7.05 0.40 -5.62
C ALA A 82 5.89 -0.57 -5.42
N LEU A 83 5.42 -0.65 -4.18
CA LEU A 83 4.15 -1.29 -3.84
C LEU A 83 3.07 -0.21 -3.75
N VAL A 84 2.02 -0.33 -4.56
CA VAL A 84 0.94 0.65 -4.64
C VAL A 84 -0.35 0.07 -4.10
N PHE A 85 -1.00 0.81 -3.20
CA PHE A 85 -2.33 0.54 -2.66
C PHE A 85 -3.32 1.56 -3.21
N ASP A 86 -4.31 1.11 -3.98
CA ASP A 86 -5.44 1.96 -4.37
C ASP A 86 -6.48 1.93 -3.25
N LEU A 87 -6.82 3.09 -2.69
CA LEU A 87 -7.70 3.18 -1.52
C LEU A 87 -9.18 3.25 -1.89
N ARG A 88 -9.54 3.19 -3.18
CA ARG A 88 -10.95 3.27 -3.61
C ARG A 88 -11.89 2.29 -2.91
N CYS A 89 -11.39 1.12 -2.54
CA CYS A 89 -12.17 0.07 -1.87
C CYS A 89 -11.95 0.04 -0.35
N LEU A 90 -11.24 1.01 0.22
CA LEU A 90 -11.01 1.08 1.66
C LEU A 90 -12.14 1.83 2.36
N GLU A 91 -13.07 1.09 2.95
CA GLU A 91 -14.22 1.64 3.67
C GLU A 91 -13.94 1.79 5.18
N ASP A 92 -13.18 0.87 5.77
CA ASP A 92 -12.86 0.85 7.20
C ASP A 92 -11.42 1.32 7.48
N GLU A 93 -11.25 2.64 7.58
CA GLU A 93 -9.96 3.28 7.89
C GLU A 93 -9.43 2.81 9.26
N ALA A 94 -10.29 2.69 10.26
CA ALA A 94 -9.91 2.33 11.62
C ALA A 94 -9.46 0.87 11.71
N GLY A 95 -10.20 -0.06 11.09
CA GLY A 95 -9.85 -1.47 11.02
C GLY A 95 -8.56 -1.71 10.23
N PHE A 96 -8.33 -0.96 9.15
CA PHE A 96 -7.06 -1.02 8.42
C PHE A 96 -5.87 -0.61 9.29
N CYS A 97 -5.98 0.51 10.00
CA CYS A 97 -4.93 0.97 10.92
C CYS A 97 -4.70 0.00 12.08
N ALA A 98 -5.77 -0.57 12.65
CA ALA A 98 -5.67 -1.57 13.70
C ALA A 98 -5.02 -2.88 13.20
N ASN A 99 -5.28 -3.28 11.96
CA ASN A 99 -4.68 -4.47 11.35
C ASN A 99 -3.18 -4.29 11.06
N LEU A 100 -2.71 -3.04 10.88
CA LEU A 100 -1.30 -2.70 10.77
C LEU A 100 -0.62 -2.46 12.13
N ALA A 101 -1.39 -2.34 13.21
CA ALA A 101 -0.82 -2.09 14.54
C ALA A 101 0.02 -3.29 14.99
N GLY A 102 1.31 -3.07 15.23
CA GLY A 102 2.26 -4.12 15.58
C GLY A 102 2.72 -4.99 14.41
N PHE A 103 2.42 -4.59 13.16
CA PHE A 103 3.02 -5.22 11.99
C PHE A 103 4.53 -5.00 11.99
N ASP A 104 5.29 -6.08 11.84
CA ASP A 104 6.72 -6.03 11.58
C ASP A 104 6.97 -6.46 10.13
N PRO A 105 7.43 -5.56 9.24
CA PRO A 105 7.77 -5.92 7.87
C PRO A 105 9.00 -6.83 7.75
N GLY A 106 9.63 -7.22 8.87
CA GLY A 106 10.76 -8.15 8.94
C GLY A 106 12.10 -7.48 9.24
N GLY A 107 12.09 -6.25 9.78
CA GLY A 107 13.30 -5.49 10.12
C GLY A 107 14.30 -5.30 8.97
N ALA A 108 15.50 -4.79 9.30
CA ALA A 108 16.59 -4.61 8.34
C ALA A 108 17.08 -5.94 7.72
N ASP A 109 16.87 -7.08 8.38
CA ASP A 109 17.30 -8.41 7.93
C ASP A 109 16.48 -8.94 6.74
N ALA A 110 15.22 -8.52 6.59
CA ALA A 110 14.41 -8.87 5.41
C ALA A 110 14.81 -8.09 4.14
N LEU A 111 15.65 -7.05 4.28
CA LEU A 111 16.09 -6.18 3.19
C LEU A 111 17.42 -6.63 2.55
N VAL A 112 18.06 -7.67 3.09
CA VAL A 112 19.36 -8.21 2.64
C VAL A 112 19.21 -9.37 1.64
#